data_AF-A0A0F9TBC0-F1
#
_entry.id   AF-A0A0F9TBC0-F1
#
_cell.length_a   1.000
_cell.length_b   1.000
_cell.length_c   1.000
_cell.angle_alpha   90.00
_cell.angle_beta   90.00
_cell.angle_gamma   90.00
#
_symmetry.space_group_name_H-M   'P 1'
#
loop_
_entity.id
_entity.type
_entity.pdbx_description
1 polymer ?
#
loop_
_entity_poly.entity_id
_entity_poly.type
_entity_poly.pdbx_seq_one_letter_code
_entity_poly.pdbx_strand_id
1 'polypeptide(L)'
;MLKRAGMFMLAMVAIGLVGCAHSPQQLNVQPQINKPLNPVARQQPVVVTVQDVRQSKILGTRGGIYPDSSSITLSDNTINAVRQQVEQGMRQLGFTVVPEGTPNANRLTVGLSDMSYQSPKSSSYVTQADLSATFTAEARNMNKNYQGRYSSSLQQRFGYAPNQATNTKMVTEVMSDALTRVFQDPQLMQILQQ
;
A
#
# COMPACT_ATOMS: atom_id res chain seq x y z
N MET A 1 16.54 -57.10 -22.55
CA MET A 1 16.49 -55.66 -22.92
C MET A 1 15.30 -54.91 -22.29
N LEU A 2 14.24 -55.60 -21.84
CA LEU A 2 13.05 -55.01 -21.20
C LEU A 2 13.29 -54.36 -19.81
N LYS A 3 14.27 -54.84 -19.02
CA LYS A 3 14.56 -54.30 -17.67
C LYS A 3 15.24 -52.92 -17.67
N ARG A 4 15.96 -52.57 -18.74
CA ARG A 4 16.61 -51.26 -18.86
C ARG A 4 15.62 -50.18 -19.32
N ALA A 5 14.71 -50.53 -20.22
CA ALA A 5 13.65 -49.62 -20.69
C ALA A 5 12.67 -49.22 -19.58
N GLY A 6 12.31 -50.16 -18.68
CA GLY A 6 11.44 -49.85 -17.53
C GLY A 6 12.09 -48.92 -16.50
N MET A 7 13.41 -48.99 -16.31
CA MET A 7 14.15 -48.13 -15.39
C MET A 7 14.25 -46.68 -15.92
N PHE A 8 14.39 -46.50 -17.24
CA PHE A 8 14.39 -45.17 -17.87
C PHE A 8 13.01 -44.50 -17.85
N MET A 9 11.93 -45.28 -17.92
CA MET A 9 10.56 -44.74 -17.89
C MET A 9 10.14 -44.29 -16.49
N LEU A 10 10.67 -44.90 -15.42
CA LEU A 10 10.44 -44.46 -14.04
C LEU A 10 11.22 -43.19 -13.66
N ALA A 11 12.38 -42.96 -14.28
CA ALA A 11 13.23 -41.78 -14.02
C ALA A 11 12.69 -40.48 -14.65
N MET A 12 11.92 -40.55 -15.75
CA MET A 12 11.32 -39.35 -16.37
C MET A 12 10.08 -38.81 -15.63
N VAL A 13 9.42 -39.61 -14.80
CA VAL A 13 8.21 -39.18 -14.06
C VAL A 13 8.56 -38.36 -12.80
N ALA A 14 9.79 -38.45 -12.29
CA ALA A 14 10.20 -37.77 -11.06
C ALA A 14 10.49 -36.26 -11.21
N ILE A 15 10.59 -35.72 -12.42
CA ILE A 15 11.01 -34.32 -12.65
C ILE A 15 9.81 -33.35 -12.76
N GLY A 16 8.58 -33.85 -12.77
CA GLY A 16 7.38 -33.01 -12.97
C GLY A 16 6.79 -32.36 -11.73
N LEU A 17 7.23 -32.70 -10.52
CA LEU A 17 6.62 -32.24 -9.26
C LEU A 17 7.37 -31.04 -8.65
N VAL A 18 7.70 -30.04 -9.45
CA VAL A 18 7.98 -28.70 -8.91
C VAL A 18 6.62 -28.04 -8.65
N GLY A 19 6.00 -28.42 -7.54
CA GLY A 19 4.91 -27.66 -6.98
C GLY A 19 5.47 -26.28 -6.63
N CYS A 20 5.17 -25.26 -7.42
CA CYS A 20 5.42 -23.87 -7.05
C CYS A 20 4.55 -23.55 -5.82
N ALA A 21 5.02 -23.95 -4.65
CA ALA A 21 4.48 -23.50 -3.38
C ALA A 21 4.44 -21.97 -3.45
N HIS A 22 3.28 -21.42 -3.12
CA HIS A 22 2.98 -20.02 -3.38
C HIS A 22 3.82 -19.16 -2.43
N SER A 23 4.94 -18.64 -2.93
CA SER A 23 5.95 -17.97 -2.11
C SER A 23 5.42 -16.66 -1.53
N PRO A 24 6.00 -16.18 -0.41
CA PRO A 24 5.79 -14.83 0.07
C PRO A 24 6.01 -13.80 -1.05
N GLN A 25 5.23 -12.73 -1.02
CA GLN A 25 5.34 -11.62 -1.97
C GLN A 25 5.62 -10.33 -1.22
N GLN A 26 6.72 -9.67 -1.59
CA GLN A 26 6.99 -8.30 -1.20
C GLN A 26 6.58 -7.37 -2.34
N LEU A 27 5.61 -6.50 -2.08
CA LEU A 27 5.04 -5.60 -3.09
C LEU A 27 5.77 -4.26 -3.05
N ASN A 28 6.33 -3.86 -4.20
CA ASN A 28 6.94 -2.54 -4.35
C ASN A 28 5.89 -1.56 -4.91
N VAL A 29 5.15 -0.92 -4.00
CA VAL A 29 4.01 -0.09 -4.37
C VAL A 29 4.39 1.39 -4.38
N GLN A 30 3.81 2.13 -5.32
CA GLN A 30 4.08 3.56 -5.51
C GLN A 30 2.75 4.31 -5.62
N PRO A 31 2.09 4.59 -4.49
CA PRO A 31 0.79 5.25 -4.49
C PRO A 31 0.90 6.67 -5.05
N GLN A 32 -0.11 7.08 -5.82
CA GLN A 32 -0.18 8.39 -6.44
C GLN A 32 -1.44 9.14 -5.99
N ILE A 33 -1.38 10.47 -5.99
CA ILE A 33 -2.57 11.30 -5.80
C ILE A 33 -3.25 11.41 -7.16
N ASN A 34 -4.43 10.80 -7.29
CA ASN A 34 -5.09 10.56 -8.57
C ASN A 34 -6.16 11.61 -8.89
N LYS A 35 -6.13 12.76 -8.21
CA LYS A 35 -7.05 13.88 -8.45
C LYS A 35 -6.28 15.19 -8.57
N PRO A 36 -6.76 16.13 -9.42
CA PRO A 36 -6.18 17.46 -9.50
C PRO A 36 -6.18 18.14 -8.12
N LEU A 37 -5.05 18.73 -7.77
CA LEU A 37 -4.89 19.56 -6.59
C LEU A 37 -4.89 21.02 -7.01
N ASN A 38 -5.88 21.76 -6.54
CA ASN A 38 -5.93 23.20 -6.77
C ASN A 38 -5.10 23.90 -5.68
N PRO A 39 -4.25 24.87 -6.02
CA PRO A 39 -3.52 25.63 -5.03
C PRO A 39 -4.45 26.29 -4.02
N VAL A 40 -4.19 26.09 -2.74
CA VAL A 40 -4.94 26.66 -1.61
C VAL A 40 -4.05 27.46 -0.66
N ALA A 41 -2.73 27.31 -0.77
CA ALA A 41 -1.72 28.00 0.01
C ALA A 41 -0.90 28.97 -0.85
N ARG A 42 -0.25 29.92 -0.19
CA ARG A 42 0.67 30.94 -0.73
C ARG A 42 2.03 30.81 -0.05
N GLN A 43 2.76 29.74 -0.37
CA GLN A 43 4.12 29.45 0.08
C GLN A 43 4.30 29.24 1.59
N GLN A 44 3.23 28.93 2.34
CA GLN A 44 3.33 28.61 3.77
C GLN A 44 4.30 27.43 4.00
N PRO A 45 5.22 27.54 4.97
CA PRO A 45 6.17 26.48 5.28
C PRO A 45 5.47 25.31 5.96
N VAL A 46 5.70 24.09 5.46
CA VAL A 46 5.17 22.86 6.03
C VAL A 46 6.26 21.80 6.18
N VAL A 47 6.34 21.21 7.38
CA VAL A 47 7.12 20.01 7.65
C VAL A 47 6.22 18.81 7.34
N VAL A 48 6.72 17.89 6.53
CA VAL A 48 6.02 16.65 6.17
C VAL A 48 6.69 15.47 6.87
N THR A 49 5.93 14.72 7.65
CA THR A 49 6.35 13.46 8.26
C THR A 49 5.47 12.34 7.74
N VAL A 50 6.07 11.24 7.26
CA VAL A 50 5.32 10.06 6.82
C VAL A 50 5.86 8.82 7.51
N GLN A 51 4.95 8.03 8.07
CA GLN A 51 5.28 6.87 8.90
C GLN A 51 4.37 5.67 8.62
N ASP A 52 4.90 4.47 8.87
CA ASP A 52 4.11 3.24 8.91
C ASP A 52 3.77 2.91 10.36
N VAL A 53 2.52 3.12 10.74
CA VAL A 53 2.00 2.86 12.09
C VAL A 53 1.08 1.65 12.14
N ARG A 54 1.12 0.79 11.10
CA ARG A 54 0.38 -0.47 11.09
C ARG A 54 0.87 -1.36 12.22
N GLN A 55 -0.07 -2.04 12.86
CA GLN A 55 0.20 -3.05 13.89
C GLN A 55 0.94 -4.28 13.32
N SER A 56 0.81 -4.53 12.02
CA SER A 56 1.44 -5.65 11.32
C SER A 56 2.04 -5.19 9.98
N LYS A 57 3.22 -5.74 9.65
CA LYS A 57 3.82 -5.59 8.31
C LYS A 57 3.20 -6.53 7.27
N ILE A 58 2.55 -7.60 7.73
CA ILE A 58 1.84 -8.58 6.90
C ILE A 58 0.45 -8.04 6.58
N LEU A 59 0.15 -7.89 5.29
CA LEU A 59 -1.15 -7.45 4.80
C LEU A 59 -2.21 -8.55 4.91
N GLY A 60 -1.76 -9.79 4.74
CA GLY A 60 -2.56 -10.99 4.74
C GLY A 60 -1.88 -12.05 3.88
N THR A 61 -2.67 -12.96 3.33
CA THR A 61 -2.16 -14.09 2.55
C THR A 61 -2.89 -14.23 1.23
N ARG A 62 -2.23 -14.85 0.25
CA ARG A 62 -2.81 -15.11 -1.08
C ARG A 62 -3.83 -16.27 -1.07
N GLY A 63 -4.09 -16.89 0.07
CA GLY A 63 -4.89 -18.10 0.16
C GLY A 63 -4.18 -19.33 -0.43
N GLY A 64 -4.96 -20.31 -0.89
CA GLY A 64 -4.44 -21.56 -1.45
C GLY A 64 -4.23 -22.68 -0.42
N ILE A 65 -3.53 -23.75 -0.82
CA ILE A 65 -3.32 -24.96 0.00
C ILE A 65 -2.44 -24.67 1.23
N TYR A 66 -1.56 -23.67 1.14
CA TYR A 66 -0.61 -23.30 2.20
C TYR A 66 -0.67 -21.80 2.53
N PRO A 67 -1.81 -21.29 3.04
CA PRO A 67 -2.03 -19.85 3.24
C PRO A 67 -0.99 -19.24 4.18
N ASP A 68 -0.52 -19.98 5.18
CA ASP A 68 0.45 -19.51 6.18
C ASP A 68 1.85 -19.23 5.60
N SER A 69 2.17 -19.81 4.44
CA SER A 69 3.46 -19.63 3.75
C SER A 69 3.42 -18.58 2.63
N SER A 70 2.25 -18.00 2.35
CA SER A 70 1.98 -17.15 1.18
C SER A 70 1.67 -15.72 1.59
N SER A 71 2.46 -15.19 2.53
CA SER A 71 2.27 -13.84 3.08
C SER A 71 2.51 -12.75 2.04
N ILE A 72 1.77 -11.66 2.16
CA ILE A 72 1.96 -10.45 1.37
C ILE A 72 2.45 -9.34 2.29
N THR A 73 3.54 -8.68 1.91
CA THR A 73 4.13 -7.54 2.62
C THR A 73 4.37 -6.38 1.68
N LEU A 74 4.60 -5.19 2.25
CA LEU A 74 5.09 -4.03 1.48
C LEU A 74 6.61 -4.01 1.49
N SER A 75 7.22 -3.48 0.43
CA SER A 75 8.65 -3.17 0.43
C SER A 75 8.96 -2.04 1.41
N ASP A 76 10.16 -2.03 1.96
CA ASP A 76 10.61 -0.96 2.86
C ASP A 76 10.65 0.41 2.18
N ASN A 77 10.76 0.43 0.85
CA ASN A 77 10.73 1.66 0.06
C ASN A 77 9.33 2.28 -0.07
N THR A 78 8.27 1.55 0.28
CA THR A 78 6.89 2.02 0.12
C THR A 78 6.63 3.33 0.86
N ILE A 79 7.13 3.45 2.09
CA ILE A 79 6.93 4.68 2.90
C ILE A 79 7.70 5.85 2.32
N ASN A 80 8.86 5.60 1.70
CA ASN A 80 9.60 6.64 0.98
C ASN A 80 8.83 7.13 -0.24
N ALA A 81 8.22 6.21 -1.01
CA ALA A 81 7.37 6.57 -2.13
C ALA A 81 6.14 7.39 -1.68
N VAL A 82 5.48 6.99 -0.60
CA VAL A 82 4.37 7.76 -0.02
C VAL A 82 4.83 9.15 0.41
N ARG A 83 6.00 9.28 1.07
CA ARG A 83 6.55 10.58 1.47
C ARG A 83 6.78 11.50 0.28
N GLN A 84 7.44 11.01 -0.77
CA GLN A 84 7.66 11.76 -2.00
C GLN A 84 6.36 12.26 -2.61
N GLN A 85 5.34 11.39 -2.65
CA GLN A 85 4.03 11.74 -3.16
C GLN A 85 3.32 12.79 -2.29
N VAL A 86 3.39 12.67 -0.96
CA VAL A 86 2.81 13.65 -0.03
C VAL A 86 3.49 15.01 -0.20
N GLU A 87 4.82 15.05 -0.22
CA GLU A 87 5.56 16.30 -0.44
C GLU A 87 5.23 16.94 -1.79
N GLN A 88 5.13 16.15 -2.86
CA GLN A 88 4.72 16.64 -4.18
C GLN A 88 3.31 17.22 -4.12
N GLY A 89 2.37 16.54 -3.47
CA GLY A 89 1.00 17.04 -3.29
C GLY A 89 0.96 18.35 -2.51
N MET A 90 1.77 18.49 -1.46
CA MET A 90 1.87 19.74 -0.69
C MET A 90 2.41 20.89 -1.55
N ARG A 91 3.43 20.63 -2.39
CA ARG A 91 3.95 21.63 -3.34
C ARG A 91 2.89 22.04 -4.37
N GLN A 92 2.11 21.09 -4.90
CA GLN A 92 1.01 21.37 -5.84
C GLN A 92 -0.11 22.20 -5.20
N LEU A 93 -0.38 22.01 -3.91
CA LEU A 93 -1.32 22.81 -3.13
C LEU A 93 -0.80 24.22 -2.81
N GLY A 94 0.45 24.55 -3.15
CA GLY A 94 1.06 25.86 -2.94
C GLY A 94 1.82 26.02 -1.63
N PHE A 95 2.12 24.94 -0.92
CA PHE A 95 2.97 24.96 0.29
C PHE A 95 4.45 24.83 -0.06
N THR A 96 5.30 25.31 0.85
CA THR A 96 6.75 25.14 0.80
C THR A 96 7.15 24.03 1.76
N VAL A 97 7.59 22.87 1.25
CA VAL A 97 8.08 21.79 2.10
C VAL A 97 9.44 22.17 2.68
N VAL A 98 9.54 22.21 4.01
CA VAL A 98 10.75 22.61 4.75
C VAL A 98 11.26 21.48 5.65
N PRO A 99 12.57 21.46 6.00
CA PRO A 99 13.13 20.46 6.91
C PRO A 99 12.49 20.51 8.30
N GLU A 100 12.52 19.36 8.98
CA GLU A 100 12.15 19.28 10.38
C GLU A 100 13.00 20.23 11.24
N GLY A 101 12.38 20.87 12.24
CA GLY A 101 13.02 21.86 13.10
C GLY A 101 12.96 23.30 12.57
N THR A 102 12.41 23.53 11.38
CA THR A 102 12.15 24.89 10.88
C THR A 102 11.21 25.65 11.82
N PRO A 103 11.59 26.81 12.37
CA PRO A 103 10.75 27.59 13.27
C PRO A 103 9.44 28.03 12.59
N ASN A 104 8.33 28.01 13.34
CA ASN A 104 7.00 28.44 12.88
C ASN A 104 6.46 27.70 11.64
N ALA A 105 7.03 26.54 11.28
CA ALA A 105 6.49 25.71 10.22
C ALA A 105 5.30 24.89 10.73
N ASN A 106 4.23 24.86 9.93
CA ASN A 106 3.12 23.95 10.17
C ASN A 106 3.56 22.51 9.92
N ARG A 107 2.90 21.54 10.53
CA ARG A 107 3.28 20.12 10.44
C ARG A 107 2.14 19.29 9.89
N LEU A 108 2.45 18.48 8.89
CA LEU A 108 1.60 17.42 8.38
C LEU A 108 2.25 16.07 8.67
N THR A 109 1.62 15.27 9.52
CA THR A 109 2.02 13.89 9.78
C THR A 109 1.03 12.94 9.10
N VAL A 110 1.49 12.11 8.18
CA VAL A 110 0.67 11.08 7.51
C VAL A 110 1.14 9.69 7.94
N GLY A 111 0.24 8.90 8.51
CA GLY A 111 0.50 7.54 8.96
C GLY A 111 -0.25 6.52 8.12
N LEU A 112 0.43 5.53 7.54
CA LEU A 112 -0.25 4.32 7.09
C LEU A 112 -0.64 3.52 8.34
N SER A 113 -1.93 3.50 8.66
CA SER A 113 -2.43 2.94 9.93
C SER A 113 -3.01 1.55 9.80
N ASP A 114 -3.52 1.22 8.62
CA ASP A 114 -4.02 -0.11 8.31
C ASP A 114 -3.82 -0.43 6.84
N MET A 115 -3.51 -1.70 6.53
CA MET A 115 -3.49 -2.22 5.18
C MET A 115 -3.81 -3.71 5.24
N SER A 116 -4.92 -4.12 4.65
CA SER A 116 -5.38 -5.51 4.64
C SER A 116 -5.49 -6.04 3.23
N TYR A 117 -5.10 -7.30 3.06
CA TYR A 117 -5.31 -8.11 1.88
C TYR A 117 -5.96 -9.43 2.31
N GLN A 118 -7.21 -9.64 1.96
CA GLN A 118 -7.95 -10.86 2.29
C GLN A 118 -8.30 -11.61 1.02
N SER A 119 -7.97 -12.90 1.01
CA SER A 119 -8.46 -13.86 0.03
C SER A 119 -9.39 -14.85 0.74
N PRO A 120 -10.53 -15.24 0.14
CA PRO A 120 -11.38 -16.28 0.70
C PRO A 120 -10.60 -17.58 0.98
N LYS A 121 -10.95 -18.25 2.09
CA LYS A 121 -10.28 -19.49 2.56
C LYS A 121 -10.84 -20.78 1.95
N SER A 122 -11.99 -20.75 1.26
CA SER A 122 -12.69 -21.96 0.83
C SER A 122 -12.18 -22.52 -0.51
N SER A 123 -11.64 -23.74 -0.41
CA SER A 123 -11.31 -24.77 -1.43
C SER A 123 -11.15 -24.38 -2.90
N SER A 124 -9.91 -24.53 -3.37
CA SER A 124 -9.41 -24.78 -4.73
C SER A 124 -9.26 -23.62 -5.72
N TYR A 125 -9.97 -22.50 -5.60
CA TYR A 125 -9.78 -21.36 -6.50
C TYR A 125 -9.81 -20.02 -5.75
N VAL A 126 -8.69 -19.29 -5.78
CA VAL A 126 -8.64 -17.89 -5.35
C VAL A 126 -9.37 -17.08 -6.41
N THR A 127 -10.63 -16.74 -6.15
CA THR A 127 -11.48 -15.99 -7.09
C THR A 127 -11.79 -14.57 -6.63
N GLN A 128 -11.27 -14.13 -5.49
CA GLN A 128 -11.50 -12.78 -4.96
C GLN A 128 -10.33 -12.30 -4.11
N ALA A 129 -10.05 -11.01 -4.19
CA ALA A 129 -9.20 -10.29 -3.24
C ALA A 129 -9.96 -9.07 -2.71
N ASP A 130 -10.06 -8.99 -1.39
CA ASP A 130 -10.61 -7.87 -0.65
C ASP A 130 -9.47 -7.09 -0.02
N LEU A 131 -9.25 -5.87 -0.51
CA LEU A 131 -8.18 -4.99 -0.08
C LEU A 131 -8.75 -3.78 0.64
N SER A 132 -8.06 -3.33 1.67
CA SER A 132 -8.33 -2.03 2.28
C SER A 132 -7.03 -1.36 2.71
N ALA A 133 -6.99 -0.03 2.62
CA ALA A 133 -5.90 0.80 3.11
C ALA A 133 -6.49 1.95 3.92
N THR A 134 -5.84 2.30 5.03
CA THR A 134 -6.23 3.45 5.83
C THR A 134 -5.04 4.32 6.20
N PHE A 135 -5.08 5.58 5.77
CA PHE A 135 -4.17 6.62 6.24
C PHE A 135 -4.80 7.40 7.38
N THR A 136 -4.03 7.71 8.41
CA THR A 136 -4.32 8.80 9.34
C THR A 136 -3.51 10.01 8.93
N ALA A 137 -4.08 11.20 9.02
CA ALA A 137 -3.30 12.42 8.85
C ALA A 137 -3.59 13.41 9.97
N GLU A 138 -2.53 14.02 10.48
CA GLU A 138 -2.57 15.04 11.52
C GLU A 138 -1.98 16.32 10.95
N ALA A 139 -2.78 17.39 10.93
CA ALA A 139 -2.34 18.74 10.60
C ALA A 139 -2.26 19.55 11.89
N ARG A 140 -1.10 20.17 12.10
CA ARG A 140 -0.84 20.98 13.29
C ARG A 140 -0.23 22.31 12.92
N ASN A 141 -0.74 23.38 13.52
CA ASN A 141 -0.10 24.68 13.57
C ASN A 141 0.13 25.09 15.03
N MET A 142 0.53 26.34 15.28
CA MET A 142 0.84 26.80 16.65
C MET A 142 -0.35 26.68 17.62
N ASN A 143 -1.59 26.83 17.13
CA ASN A 143 -2.77 27.00 17.98
C ASN A 143 -3.78 25.85 17.86
N LYS A 144 -3.69 25.05 16.81
CA LYS A 144 -4.70 24.05 16.44
C LYS A 144 -4.06 22.75 15.99
N ASN A 145 -4.78 21.69 16.27
CA ASN A 145 -4.53 20.35 15.76
C ASN A 145 -5.83 19.82 15.15
N TYR A 146 -5.70 19.13 14.02
CA TYR A 146 -6.78 18.37 13.41
C TYR A 146 -6.25 17.01 12.96
N GLN A 147 -7.02 15.97 13.24
CA GLN A 147 -6.70 14.60 12.85
C GLN A 147 -7.86 13.99 12.05
N GLY A 148 -7.53 13.39 10.92
CA GLY A 148 -8.47 12.67 10.07
C GLY A 148 -8.03 11.23 9.80
N ARG A 149 -9.00 10.38 9.45
CA ARG A 149 -8.79 8.99 9.02
C ARG A 149 -9.43 8.79 7.64
N TYR A 150 -8.62 8.30 6.69
CA TYR A 150 -8.96 8.23 5.28
C TYR A 150 -8.73 6.82 4.78
N SER A 151 -9.82 6.13 4.44
CA SER A 151 -9.79 4.73 4.00
C SER A 151 -10.26 4.55 2.57
N SER A 152 -9.71 3.55 1.88
CA SER A 152 -10.24 3.01 0.64
C SER A 152 -10.34 1.50 0.72
N SER A 153 -11.21 0.92 -0.09
CA SER A 153 -11.30 -0.52 -0.27
C SER A 153 -11.50 -0.87 -1.74
N LEU A 154 -11.02 -2.05 -2.14
CA LEU A 154 -11.22 -2.65 -3.44
C LEU A 154 -11.60 -4.11 -3.22
N GLN A 155 -12.69 -4.52 -3.83
CA GLN A 155 -13.05 -5.92 -3.96
C GLN A 155 -12.92 -6.28 -5.44
N GLN A 156 -12.05 -7.23 -5.76
CA GLN A 156 -11.80 -7.64 -7.14
C GLN A 156 -11.92 -9.15 -7.25
N ARG A 157 -12.67 -9.62 -8.26
CA ARG A 157 -12.81 -11.04 -8.57
C ARG A 157 -11.89 -11.46 -9.72
N PHE A 158 -11.41 -12.69 -9.66
CA PHE A 158 -10.47 -13.24 -10.63
C PHE A 158 -10.90 -14.61 -11.13
N GLY A 159 -10.54 -14.91 -12.38
CA GLY A 159 -10.60 -16.28 -12.92
C GLY A 159 -9.45 -17.17 -12.44
N TYR A 160 -8.38 -16.58 -11.90
CA TYR A 160 -7.19 -17.27 -11.39
C TYR A 160 -6.51 -16.44 -10.28
N ALA A 161 -5.69 -17.09 -9.44
CA ALA A 161 -5.00 -16.40 -8.36
C ALA A 161 -4.09 -15.26 -8.89
N PRO A 162 -4.23 -14.02 -8.39
CA PRO A 162 -3.45 -12.90 -8.90
C PRO A 162 -1.95 -13.07 -8.60
N ASN A 163 -1.11 -12.69 -9.57
CA ASN A 163 0.35 -12.71 -9.44
C ASN A 163 0.86 -11.45 -8.70
N GLN A 164 2.18 -11.37 -8.46
CA GLN A 164 2.79 -10.25 -7.73
C GLN A 164 2.56 -8.89 -8.40
N ALA A 165 2.59 -8.84 -9.73
CA ALA A 165 2.35 -7.60 -10.49
C ALA A 165 0.90 -7.13 -10.31
N THR A 166 -0.06 -8.06 -10.38
CA THR A 166 -1.49 -7.77 -10.18
C THR A 166 -1.75 -7.31 -8.74
N ASN A 167 -1.15 -7.97 -7.75
CA ASN A 167 -1.25 -7.58 -6.34
C ASN A 167 -0.61 -6.22 -6.07
N THR A 168 0.57 -5.96 -6.63
CA THR A 168 1.23 -4.64 -6.56
C THR A 168 0.33 -3.54 -7.11
N LYS A 169 -0.31 -3.78 -8.27
CA LYS A 169 -1.23 -2.82 -8.88
C LYS A 169 -2.44 -2.53 -7.98
N MET A 170 -3.15 -3.56 -7.52
CA MET A 170 -4.32 -3.40 -6.67
C MET A 170 -4.01 -2.68 -5.35
N VAL A 171 -2.91 -3.07 -4.69
CA VAL A 171 -2.49 -2.41 -3.45
C VAL A 171 -2.12 -0.95 -3.72
N THR A 172 -1.43 -0.68 -4.82
CA THR A 172 -1.11 0.70 -5.24
C THR A 172 -2.38 1.52 -5.45
N GLU A 173 -3.39 0.97 -6.14
CA GLU A 173 -4.67 1.65 -6.39
C GLU A 173 -5.40 2.00 -5.08
N VAL A 174 -5.59 1.02 -4.18
CA VAL A 174 -6.29 1.25 -2.91
C VAL A 174 -5.55 2.27 -2.03
N MET A 175 -4.22 2.19 -1.98
CA MET A 175 -3.42 3.18 -1.27
C MET A 175 -3.52 4.57 -1.92
N SER A 176 -3.52 4.64 -3.25
CA SER A 176 -3.65 5.90 -4.00
C SER A 176 -4.97 6.59 -3.72
N ASP A 177 -6.07 5.83 -3.69
CA ASP A 177 -7.40 6.36 -3.38
C ASP A 177 -7.52 6.82 -1.93
N ALA A 178 -6.95 6.06 -0.98
CA ALA A 178 -6.93 6.44 0.43
C ALA A 178 -6.08 7.70 0.65
N LEU A 179 -4.91 7.77 0.02
CA LEU A 179 -4.01 8.92 0.10
C LEU A 179 -4.64 10.16 -0.57
N THR A 180 -5.29 9.98 -1.72
CA THR A 180 -6.00 11.06 -2.41
C THR A 180 -7.04 11.69 -1.49
N ARG A 181 -7.81 10.89 -0.72
CA ARG A 181 -8.78 11.42 0.25
C ARG A 181 -8.16 12.32 1.33
N VAL A 182 -6.91 12.07 1.76
CA VAL A 182 -6.17 12.98 2.67
C VAL A 182 -6.09 14.38 2.05
N PHE A 183 -5.75 14.47 0.77
CA PHE A 183 -5.61 15.72 0.03
C PHE A 183 -6.94 16.36 -0.36
N GLN A 184 -8.05 15.64 -0.21
CA GLN A 184 -9.39 16.17 -0.44
C GLN A 184 -10.04 16.73 0.82
N ASP A 185 -9.41 16.61 1.99
CA ASP A 185 -9.96 17.13 3.24
C ASP A 185 -9.72 18.65 3.36
N PRO A 186 -10.77 19.48 3.26
CA PRO A 186 -10.61 20.93 3.36
C PRO A 186 -10.23 21.39 4.76
N GLN A 187 -10.65 20.70 5.82
CA GLN A 187 -10.33 21.08 7.19
C GLN A 187 -8.84 20.87 7.47
N LEU A 188 -8.29 19.75 7.00
CA LEU A 188 -6.87 19.46 7.10
C LEU A 188 -6.05 20.56 6.41
N MET A 189 -6.41 20.94 5.19
CA MET A 189 -5.74 22.01 4.45
C MET A 189 -5.89 23.37 5.11
N GLN A 190 -7.06 23.67 5.67
CA GLN A 190 -7.33 24.92 6.36
C GLN A 190 -6.45 25.10 7.60
N ILE A 191 -6.16 24.03 8.34
CA ILE A 191 -5.23 24.10 9.48
C ILE A 191 -3.81 24.41 9.03
N LEU A 192 -3.36 23.79 7.94
CA LEU A 192 -2.01 24.00 7.42
C LEU A 192 -1.80 25.40 6.80
N GLN A 193 -2.87 26.08 6.38
CA GLN A 193 -2.81 27.44 5.82
C GLN A 193 -2.68 28.55 6.87
N GLN A 194 -3.10 28.27 8.10
CA GLN A 194 -3.12 29.22 9.22
C GLN A 194 -1.79 29.21 9.97
#